data_AF-A0A653KAX4-F1
#
_entry.id   AF-A0A653KAX4-F1
#
_cell.length_a   1.000
_cell.length_b   1.000
_cell.length_c   1.000
_cell.angle_alpha   90.00
_cell.angle_beta   90.00
_cell.angle_gamma   90.00
#
_symmetry.space_group_name_H-M   'P 1'
#
loop_
_entity.id
_entity.type
_entity.pdbx_description
1 polymer ?
#
loop_
_entity_poly.entity_id
_entity_poly.type
_entity_poly.pdbx_seq_one_letter_code
_entity_poly.pdbx_strand_id
1 'polypeptide(L)' 'MGGIPKPKPCFLDQFTKTYIDGTTKVFVDDENDRLYTWDSLHGEIEVFNKRGKHIAVFDPDGNWIKEAVRGRKISKPN' A
#
# COMPACT_ATOMS: atom_id res chain seq x y z
N MET A 1 1.50 -15.96 -14.60
CA MET A 1 0.13 -15.53 -14.21
C MET A 1 0.18 -14.03 -13.95
N GLY A 2 -0.72 -13.24 -14.53
CA GLY A 2 -0.86 -11.82 -14.20
C GLY A 2 -1.59 -11.69 -12.87
N GLY A 3 -1.08 -10.87 -11.95
CA GLY A 3 -1.73 -10.63 -10.66
C GLY A 3 -3.09 -9.93 -10.81
N ILE A 4 -3.85 -9.88 -9.72
CA ILE A 4 -5.13 -9.18 -9.63
C ILE A 4 -4.89 -7.69 -9.95
N PRO A 5 -5.52 -7.16 -11.00
CA PRO A 5 -5.34 -5.76 -11.37
C PRO A 5 -6.02 -4.85 -10.33
N LYS A 6 -5.40 -3.71 -10.05
CA LYS A 6 -6.00 -2.67 -9.21
C LYS A 6 -7.33 -2.21 -9.84
N PRO A 7 -8.45 -2.22 -9.11
CA PRO A 7 -9.74 -1.78 -9.65
C PRO A 7 -9.73 -0.26 -9.93
N LYS A 8 -10.76 0.16 -10.67
CA LYS A 8 -11.06 1.56 -10.95
C LYS A 8 -12.56 1.79 -10.69
N PRO A 9 -12.95 2.64 -9.73
CA PRO A 9 -12.08 3.42 -8.83
C PRO A 9 -11.37 2.54 -7.79
N CYS A 10 -10.39 3.13 -7.09
CA CYS A 10 -9.70 2.54 -5.95
C CYS A 10 -9.22 3.64 -4.99
N PHE A 11 -9.19 3.33 -3.69
CA PHE A 11 -8.70 4.21 -2.63
C PHE A 11 -7.31 4.81 -2.91
N LEU A 12 -6.43 4.10 -3.63
CA LEU A 12 -5.11 4.60 -4.00
C LEU A 12 -5.13 5.73 -5.04
N ASP A 13 -6.23 5.91 -5.79
CA ASP A 13 -6.30 6.89 -6.87
C ASP A 13 -6.26 8.34 -6.37
N GLN A 14 -6.47 8.56 -5.07
CA GLN A 14 -6.38 9.89 -4.45
C GLN A 14 -4.95 10.29 -4.06
N PHE A 15 -4.00 9.35 -4.06
CA PHE A 15 -2.65 9.58 -3.56
C PHE A 15 -1.63 9.72 -4.67
N THR A 16 -0.58 10.51 -4.40
CA THR A 16 0.53 10.67 -5.32
C THR A 16 1.45 9.44 -5.25
N LYS A 17 1.83 8.90 -6.40
CA LYS A 17 2.89 7.89 -6.49
C LYS A 17 4.22 8.55 -6.09
N THR A 18 4.89 8.00 -5.07
CA THR A 18 6.17 8.54 -4.58
C THR A 18 7.38 7.82 -5.20
N TYR A 19 7.53 6.51 -4.96
CA TYR A 19 8.67 5.73 -5.44
C TYR A 19 8.26 4.28 -5.79
N ILE A 20 9.23 3.44 -6.13
CA ILE A 20 9.04 2.01 -6.39
C ILE A 20 9.92 1.23 -5.41
N ASP A 21 9.32 0.30 -4.66
CA ASP A 21 10.03 -0.68 -3.81
C ASP A 21 10.07 -2.02 -4.54
N GLY A 22 11.24 -2.41 -5.04
CA GLY A 22 11.38 -3.56 -5.95
C GLY A 22 10.58 -3.36 -7.24
N THR A 23 9.45 -4.04 -7.37
CA THR A 23 8.51 -3.91 -8.51
C THR A 23 7.21 -3.20 -8.13
N THR A 24 7.06 -2.83 -6.87
CA THR A 24 5.80 -2.36 -6.30
C THR A 24 5.78 -0.85 -6.22
N LYS A 25 4.72 -0.23 -6.76
CA LYS A 25 4.53 1.22 -6.66
C LYS A 25 4.12 1.58 -5.23
N VAL A 26 4.76 2.59 -4.67
CA VAL A 26 4.42 3.15 -3.37
C VAL A 26 3.72 4.49 -3.56
N PHE A 27 2.59 4.67 -2.87
CA PHE A 27 1.80 5.89 -2.85
C PHE A 27 1.94 6.55 -1.47
N VAL A 28 1.93 7.88 -1.42
CA VAL A 28 2.10 8.64 -0.19
C VAL A 28 0.84 9.44 0.14
N ASP A 29 0.48 9.41 1.42
CA ASP A 29 -0.47 10.29 2.06
C ASP A 29 0.29 11.10 3.10
N ASP A 30 0.53 12.36 2.76
CA ASP A 30 1.29 13.27 3.59
C ASP A 30 0.47 13.82 4.77
N GLU A 31 -0.87 13.79 4.69
CA GLU A 31 -1.75 14.29 5.75
C GLU A 31 -1.79 13.31 6.94
N ASN A 32 -1.84 12.01 6.66
CA ASN A 32 -1.94 10.97 7.70
C ASN A 32 -0.61 10.26 8.02
N ASP A 33 0.49 10.72 7.41
CA ASP A 33 1.80 10.10 7.53
C ASP A 33 1.80 8.60 7.17
N ARG A 34 1.23 8.28 6.01
CA ARG A 34 1.07 6.90 5.51
C ARG A 34 1.71 6.66 4.14
N LEU A 35 2.07 5.41 3.92
CA LEU A 35 2.49 4.88 2.64
C LEU A 35 1.61 3.68 2.30
N TYR A 36 1.33 3.49 1.01
CA TYR A 36 0.45 2.42 0.55
C TYR A 36 1.04 1.69 -0.64
N THR A 37 0.73 0.40 -0.77
CA THR A 37 1.03 -0.40 -1.96
C THR A 37 -0.13 -1.28 -2.36
N TRP A 38 -0.25 -1.58 -3.65
CA TRP A 38 -1.18 -2.59 -4.16
C TRP A 38 -0.54 -3.98 -4.11
N ASP A 39 -1.14 -4.91 -3.37
CA ASP A 39 -0.79 -6.32 -3.43
C ASP A 39 -1.64 -7.04 -4.48
N SER A 40 -1.05 -7.25 -5.65
CA SER A 40 -1.72 -7.96 -6.74
C SER A 40 -1.88 -9.47 -6.53
N LEU A 41 -1.28 -10.07 -5.49
CA LEU A 41 -1.50 -11.48 -5.19
C LEU A 41 -2.85 -11.69 -4.49
N HIS A 42 -3.25 -10.76 -3.64
CA HIS A 42 -4.46 -10.86 -2.83
C HIS A 42 -5.55 -9.85 -3.22
N GLY A 43 -5.23 -8.85 -4.03
CA GLY A 43 -6.17 -7.82 -4.44
C GLY A 43 -6.47 -6.82 -3.31
N GLU A 44 -5.46 -6.52 -2.49
CA GLU A 44 -5.59 -5.69 -1.28
C GLU A 44 -4.55 -4.58 -1.23
N ILE A 45 -4.76 -3.62 -0.32
CA ILE A 45 -3.87 -2.49 -0.09
C ILE A 45 -3.11 -2.74 1.21
N GLU A 46 -1.79 -2.77 1.11
CA GLU A 46 -0.91 -2.83 2.27
C GLU A 46 -0.61 -1.42 2.75
N VAL A 47 -0.80 -1.15 4.05
CA VAL A 47 -0.64 0.17 4.67
C VAL A 47 0.61 0.17 5.55
N PHE A 48 1.44 1.19 5.38
CA PHE A 48 2.67 1.38 6.13
C PHE A 48 2.69 2.77 6.76
N ASN A 49 3.43 2.92 7.86
CA ASN A 49 3.76 4.26 8.38
C ASN A 49 4.84 4.93 7.51
N LYS A 50 5.09 6.23 7.72
CA LYS A 50 6.17 6.97 7.02
C LYS A 50 7.59 6.38 7.15
N ARG A 51 7.82 5.45 8.09
CA ARG A 51 9.07 4.70 8.27
C ARG A 51 9.10 3.37 7.51
N GLY A 52 8.06 3.05 6.74
CA GLY A 52 7.95 1.82 5.95
C GLY A 52 7.56 0.58 6.75
N LYS A 53 7.10 0.70 8.01
CA LYS A 53 6.62 -0.45 8.80
C LYS A 53 5.15 -0.71 8.47
N HIS A 54 4.81 -1.97 8.21
CA HIS A 54 3.43 -2.39 7.95
C HIS A 54 2.57 -2.21 9.21
N ILE A 55 1.36 -1.68 9.03
CA ILE A 55 0.45 -1.35 10.13
C ILE A 55 -0.99 -1.83 9.92
N ALA A 56 -1.42 -2.09 8.69
CA ALA A 56 -2.78 -2.53 8.39
C ALA A 56 -2.90 -2.99 6.92
N VAL A 57 -3.96 -3.74 6.64
CA VAL A 57 -4.38 -4.05 5.27
C VAL A 57 -5.79 -3.50 5.05
N PHE A 58 -5.98 -2.81 3.93
CA PHE A 58 -7.26 -2.29 3.48
C PHE A 58 -7.77 -3.03 2.24
N ASP A 59 -9.09 -3.05 2.07
CA ASP A 59 -9.71 -3.42 0.80
C ASP A 59 -9.52 -2.29 -0.25
N PRO A 60 -9.88 -2.51 -1.53
CA PRO A 60 -9.71 -1.50 -2.56
C PRO A 60 -10.51 -0.21 -2.36
N ASP A 61 -11.55 -0.22 -1.50
CA ASP A 61 -12.39 0.94 -1.17
C ASP A 61 -11.83 1.74 0.03
N GLY A 62 -10.83 1.18 0.73
CA GLY A 62 -10.16 1.82 1.86
C GLY A 62 -10.64 1.34 3.23
N ASN A 63 -11.47 0.29 3.29
CA ASN A 63 -11.93 -0.26 4.56
C ASN A 63 -10.86 -1.14 5.19
N TRP A 64 -10.72 -1.07 6.50
CA TRP A 64 -9.78 -1.89 7.25
C TRP A 64 -10.23 -3.36 7.30
N ILE A 65 -9.37 -4.28 6.84
CA ILE A 65 -9.70 -5.72 6.77
C ILE A 65 -8.75 -6.63 7.54
N LYS A 66 -7.49 -6.22 7.77
CA LYS A 66 -6.52 -7.03 8.55
C LYS A 66 -5.55 -6.17 9.37
N GLU A 67 -5.11 -6.74 10.48
CA GLU A 67 -4.04 -6.19 11.31
C GLU A 67 -2.65 -6.25 10.65
N ALA A 68 -1.71 -5.52 11.24
CA ALA A 68 -0.31 -5.52 10.85
C ALA A 68 0.34 -6.91 10.98
N VAL A 69 0.94 -7.40 9.89
CA VAL A 69 1.87 -8.52 9.95
C VAL A 69 3.22 -8.08 10.53
N ARG A 70 3.60 -8.62 11.68
CA ARG A 70 4.87 -8.31 12.36
C ARG A 70 6.07 -8.60 11.44
N GLY A 71 6.97 -7.62 11.31
CA GLY A 71 8.20 -7.75 10.53
C GLY A 71 8.07 -7.36 9.04
N ARG A 72 6.85 -7.23 8.52
CA ARG A 72 6.61 -6.73 7.16
C ARG A 72 6.98 -5.25 7.06
N LYS A 73 7.76 -4.91 6.04
CA LYS A 73 8.27 -3.55 5.79
C LYS A 73 8.51 -3.34 4.31
N ILE A 74 8.48 -2.07 3.90
CA ILE A 74 8.98 -1.59 2.60
C ILE A 74 10.26 -0.81 2.80
N SER A 75 11.14 -0.82 1.80
CA SER A 75 12.40 -0.08 1.85
C SER A 75 12.16 1.34 1.33
N LYS A 76 12.43 2.34 2.17
CA LYS A 76 12.46 3.72 1.68
C LYS A 76 13.80 3.93 0.96
N PRO A 77 13.81 4.40 -0.30
CA PRO A 77 15.05 4.87 -0.92
C PRO A 77 15.54 6.09 -0.12
N ASN A 78 16.83 6.08 0.22
CA ASN A 78 17.50 7.22 0.86
C ASN A 78 17.48 8.45 -0.04
#